data_AF-A0A935WYS5-F1
#
_entry.id   AF-A0A935WYS5-F1
#
_cell.length_a   1.000
_cell.length_b   1.000
_cell.length_c   1.000
_cell.angle_alpha   90.00
_cell.angle_beta   90.00
_cell.angle_gamma   90.00
#
_symmetry.space_group_name_H-M   'P 1'
#
loop_
_entity.id
_entity.type
_entity.pdbx_description
1 polymer ?
#
loop_
_entity_poly.entity_id
_entity_poly.type
_entity_poly.pdbx_seq_one_letter_code
_entity_poly.pdbx_strand_id
1 'polypeptide(L)' 'MKGEKVLIPEIRYFFYITHLTELSCHEVIHQARARCNQENLLGQLKSGVHALYAPVNTLVANWAYMVMAALGNETRGAA' A
#
# COMPACT_ATOMS: atom_id res chain seq x y z
N MET A 1 19.06 2.47 -34.00
CA MET A 1 19.89 2.83 -32.83
C MET A 1 20.19 1.53 -32.09
N LYS A 2 21.43 1.05 -32.15
CA LYS A 2 21.84 -0.23 -31.51
C LYS A 2 21.94 0.02 -30.00
N GLY A 3 21.15 -0.70 -29.20
CA GLY A 3 21.20 -0.61 -27.74
C GLY A 3 22.53 -1.13 -27.20
N GLU A 4 23.17 -0.34 -26.34
CA GLU A 4 24.38 -0.75 -25.62
C GLU A 4 24.10 -2.00 -24.77
N LYS A 5 25.04 -2.95 -24.81
CA LYS A 5 25.04 -4.08 -23.87
C LYS A 5 25.30 -3.54 -22.47
N VAL A 6 24.41 -3.85 -21.52
CA VAL A 6 24.58 -3.55 -20.10
C VAL A 6 25.89 -4.21 -19.61
N LEU A 7 26.93 -3.40 -19.42
CA LEU A 7 28.30 -3.82 -19.10
C LEU A 7 28.50 -4.13 -17.60
N ILE A 8 27.51 -3.83 -16.75
CA ILE A 8 27.57 -4.04 -15.31
C ILE A 8 26.20 -4.59 -14.88
N PRO A 9 26.11 -5.77 -14.25
CA PRO A 9 24.84 -6.24 -13.74
C PRO A 9 24.32 -5.27 -12.68
N GLU A 10 23.09 -4.80 -12.84
CA GLU A 10 22.42 -4.00 -11.82
C GLU A 10 22.05 -4.92 -10.65
N ILE A 11 22.86 -4.91 -9.59
CA ILE A 11 22.58 -5.67 -8.37
C ILE A 11 21.71 -4.79 -7.47
N ARG A 12 20.45 -5.22 -7.27
CA ARG A 12 19.52 -4.55 -6.36
C ARG A 12 19.64 -5.17 -4.97
N TYR A 13 20.03 -4.35 -3.99
CA TYR A 13 20.09 -4.75 -2.59
C TYR A 13 18.79 -4.35 -1.88
N PHE A 14 18.24 -5.27 -1.09
CA PHE A 14 17.08 -5.01 -0.23
C PHE A 14 17.53 -5.04 1.22
N PHE A 15 17.40 -3.91 1.91
CA PHE A 15 17.71 -3.80 3.33
C PHE A 15 16.41 -3.83 4.13
N TYR A 16 16.34 -4.76 5.09
CA TYR A 16 15.21 -4.86 6.02
C TYR A 16 15.71 -4.48 7.41
N ILE A 17 15.15 -3.39 7.95
CA ILE A 17 15.46 -2.90 9.30
C ILE A 17 14.24 -3.20 10.18
N THR A 18 14.45 -3.88 11.30
CA THR A 18 13.41 -4.17 12.27
C THR A 18 13.92 -3.96 13.69
N HIS A 19 13.02 -3.56 14.59
CA HIS A 19 13.28 -3.55 16.03
C HIS A 19 12.88 -4.89 16.68
N LEU A 20 12.21 -5.79 15.95
CA LEU A 20 11.76 -7.07 16.48
C LEU A 20 12.95 -8.03 16.58
N THR A 21 13.35 -8.35 17.81
CA THR A 21 14.51 -9.22 18.10
C THR A 21 14.16 -10.70 18.13
N GLU A 22 12.89 -11.05 18.29
CA GLU A 22 12.42 -12.44 18.40
C GLU A 22 12.09 -13.07 17.04
N LEU A 23 12.02 -12.28 15.97
CA LEU A 23 11.71 -12.77 14.63
C LEU A 23 12.97 -13.31 13.93
N SER A 24 12.83 -14.45 13.28
CA SER A 24 13.82 -14.91 12.32
C SER A 24 13.89 -13.98 11.10
N CYS A 25 15.01 -13.99 10.39
CA CYS A 25 15.18 -13.20 9.16
C CYS A 25 14.06 -13.46 8.13
N HIS A 26 13.61 -14.72 8.00
CA HIS A 26 12.53 -15.08 7.10
C HIS A 26 11.20 -14.44 7.50
N GLU A 27 10.88 -14.42 8.80
CA GLU A 27 9.65 -13.82 9.32
C GLU A 27 9.67 -12.29 9.17
N VAL A 28 10.81 -11.64 9.35
CA VAL A 28 10.98 -10.20 9.11
C VAL A 28 10.69 -9.87 7.65
N ILE A 29 11.25 -10.64 6.72
CA ILE A 29 11.00 -10.47 5.28
C ILE A 29 9.53 -10.71 4.94
N HIS A 30 8.93 -11.78 5.48
CA HIS A 30 7.53 -12.11 5.24
C HIS A 30 6.60 -11.01 5.78
N GLN A 31 6.82 -10.54 7.01
CA GLN A 31 6.04 -9.47 7.62
C GLN A 31 6.17 -8.16 6.83
N ALA A 32 7.38 -7.80 6.41
CA ALA A 32 7.61 -6.61 5.58
C ALA A 32 6.87 -6.71 4.24
N ARG A 33 6.88 -7.88 3.59
CA ARG A 33 6.15 -8.13 2.35
C ARG A 33 4.63 -8.12 2.54
N ALA A 34 4.12 -8.64 3.65
CA ALA A 34 2.70 -8.60 3.96
C ALA A 34 2.16 -7.17 4.11
N ARG A 35 2.98 -6.22 4.61
CA ARG A 35 2.61 -4.80 4.69
C ARG A 35 2.41 -4.16 3.31
N CYS A 36 3.02 -4.68 2.25
CA CYS A 36 2.83 -4.15 0.89
C CYS A 36 1.39 -4.31 0.37
N ASN A 37 0.52 -5.10 1.02
CA ASN A 37 -0.90 -5.11 0.68
C ASN A 37 -1.60 -3.75 0.96
N GLN A 38 -0.94 -2.83 1.69
CA GLN A 38 -1.43 -1.48 1.90
C GLN A 38 -1.57 -0.68 0.60
N GLU A 39 -0.71 -0.90 -0.40
CA GLU A 39 -0.85 -0.21 -1.70
C GLU A 39 -2.08 -0.69 -2.48
N ASN A 40 -2.40 -1.97 -2.39
CA ASN A 40 -3.63 -2.52 -2.96
C ASN A 40 -4.87 -1.97 -2.25
N LEU A 41 -4.85 -1.90 -0.91
CA LEU A 41 -5.91 -1.27 -0.11
C LEU A 41 -6.10 0.20 -0.51
N LEU A 42 -5.01 0.94 -0.67
CA LEU A 42 -5.06 2.33 -1.14
C LEU A 42 -5.62 2.43 -2.55
N GLY A 43 -5.27 1.51 -3.45
CA GLY A 43 -5.83 1.39 -4.79
C GLY A 43 -7.35 1.15 -4.78
N GLN A 44 -7.82 0.24 -3.92
CA GLN A 44 -9.25 -0.03 -3.73
C GLN A 44 -10.00 1.19 -3.18
N LEU A 45 -9.43 1.87 -2.18
CA LEU A 45 -10.02 3.09 -1.64
C LEU A 45 -10.07 4.22 -2.68
N LYS A 46 -9.03 4.35 -3.51
CA LYS A 46 -8.96 5.38 -4.56
C LYS A 46 -9.92 5.13 -5.72
N SER A 47 -9.91 3.92 -6.26
CA SER A 47 -10.57 3.60 -7.54
C SER A 47 -11.82 2.74 -7.40
N GLY A 48 -11.93 1.93 -6.34
CA GLY A 48 -13.07 1.04 -6.13
C GLY A 48 -14.25 1.71 -5.41
N VAL A 49 -13.98 2.46 -4.33
CA VAL A 49 -15.04 3.09 -3.50
C VAL A 49 -14.95 4.62 -3.52
N HIS A 50 -13.97 5.18 -4.25
CA HIS A 50 -13.72 6.63 -4.34
C HIS A 50 -13.62 7.34 -2.98
N ALA A 51 -13.16 6.61 -1.96
CA ALA A 51 -13.02 7.09 -0.59
C ALA A 51 -11.97 8.21 -0.44
N LEU A 52 -11.18 8.49 -1.48
CA LEU A 52 -10.24 9.61 -1.53
C LEU A 52 -10.74 10.78 -2.41
N TYR A 53 -11.98 10.70 -2.88
CA TYR A 53 -12.62 11.78 -3.61
C TYR A 53 -13.24 12.75 -2.60
N ALA A 54 -13.16 14.05 -2.89
CA ALA A 54 -13.69 15.12 -2.06
C ALA A 54 -14.89 15.79 -2.78
N PRO A 55 -16.05 15.12 -2.91
CA PRO A 55 -17.17 15.59 -3.72
C PRO A 55 -17.99 16.71 -3.07
N VAL A 56 -17.79 17.03 -1.80
CA VAL A 56 -18.64 17.97 -1.05
C VAL A 56 -17.95 19.31 -0.79
N ASN A 57 -18.77 20.32 -0.51
CA ASN A 57 -18.40 21.73 -0.40
C ASN A 57 -17.43 22.02 0.77
N THR A 58 -17.56 21.30 1.90
CA THR A 58 -16.81 21.63 3.12
C THR A 58 -15.79 20.56 3.48
N LEU A 59 -14.68 20.97 4.10
CA LEU A 59 -13.62 20.07 4.55
C LEU A 59 -14.15 19.01 5.53
N VAL A 60 -15.00 19.42 6.49
CA VAL A 60 -15.59 18.52 7.49
C VAL A 60 -16.48 17.46 6.83
N ALA A 61 -17.28 17.86 5.84
CA ALA A 61 -18.15 16.93 5.14
C ALA A 61 -17.35 15.97 4.24
N ASN A 62 -16.27 16.43 3.60
CA ASN A 62 -15.37 15.56 2.84
C ASN A 62 -14.71 14.53 3.73
N TRP A 63 -14.21 14.93 4.90
CA TRP A 63 -13.61 14.00 5.85
C TRP A 63 -14.62 12.93 6.32
N ALA A 64 -15.85 13.33 6.67
CA ALA A 64 -16.90 12.39 7.04
C ALA A 64 -17.21 11.39 5.91
N TYR A 65 -17.27 11.86 4.66
CA TYR A 65 -17.45 11.00 3.49
C TYR A 65 -16.31 9.99 3.32
N MET A 66 -15.06 10.44 3.41
CA MET A 66 -13.88 9.58 3.29
C MET A 66 -13.87 8.48 4.36
N VAL A 67 -14.22 8.81 5.60
CA VAL A 67 -14.31 7.83 6.71
C VAL A 67 -15.42 6.81 6.45
N MET A 68 -16.62 7.25 6.09
CA MET A 68 -17.74 6.34 5.81
C MET A 68 -17.44 5.40 4.63
N ALA A 69 -16.85 5.94 3.55
CA ALA A 69 -16.48 5.16 2.37
C ALA A 69 -15.35 4.15 2.67
N ALA A 70 -14.37 4.52 3.49
CA ALA A 70 -13.30 3.63 3.91
C ALA A 70 -13.79 2.48 4.79
N LEU A 71 -14.62 2.75 5.80
CA LEU A 71 -15.19 1.70 6.66
C LEU A 71 -16.14 0.76 5.89
N GLY A 72 -16.94 1.30 4.98
CA GLY A 72 -17.81 0.49 4.12
C GLY A 72 -17.04 -0.39 3.11
N ASN A 73 -15.79 -0.04 2.80
CA ASN A 73 -14.93 -0.88 1.96
C ASN A 73 -14.42 -2.11 2.74
N GLU A 74 -14.11 -1.97 4.03
CA GLU A 74 -13.68 -3.10 4.87
C GLU A 74 -14.76 -4.18 5.01
N THR A 75 -16.04 -3.78 5.09
CA THR A 75 -17.15 -4.74 5.20
C THR A 75 -17.43 -5.53 3.91
N ARG A 76 -17.02 -5.00 2.75
CA ARG A 76 -17.12 -5.70 1.46
C ARG A 76 -15.96 -6.66 1.19
N GLY A 77 -14.81 -6.46 1.81
CA GLY A 77 -13.67 -7.38 1.70
C GLY A 77 -13.74 -8.60 2.64
N ALA A 78 -14.71 -8.63 3.55
CA ALA A 78 -14.93 -9.70 4.52
C ALA A 78 -16.07 -10.68 4.16
N ALA A 79 -16.70 -10.50 2.99
CA ALA A 79 -17.73 -11.37 2.41
C ALA A 79 -17.22 -12.00 1.11
#